data_AF-A0A8B7XKJ1-F1
#
_entry.id   AF-A0A8B7XKJ1-F1
#
_cell.length_a   1.000
_cell.length_b   1.000
_cell.length_c   1.000
_cell.angle_alpha   90.00
_cell.angle_beta   90.00
_cell.angle_gamma   90.00
#
_symmetry.space_group_name_H-M   'P 1'
#
loop_
_entity.id
_entity.type
_entity.pdbx_description
1 polymer ?
#
loop_
_entity_poly.entity_id
_entity_poly.type
_entity_poly.pdbx_seq_one_letter_code
_entity_poly.pdbx_strand_id
1 'polypeptide(L)'
;MASNTSRKTEFDSLRKALFHSPTALEGNQQDEPDWPLLTRLQVEHDTEVCMKNVQKEMHQQRLEDLKKKVDYLAKTDWKYTPAQKLIGLE
;
A
#
# COMPACT_ATOMS: atom_id res chain seq x y z
N MET A 1 -7.03 -72.04 2.12
CA MET A 1 -7.73 -70.91 2.76
C MET A 1 -6.70 -69.85 3.13
N ALA A 2 -6.39 -68.90 2.23
CA ALA A 2 -5.39 -67.85 2.49
C ALA A 2 -5.74 -66.61 1.64
N SER A 3 -6.72 -65.83 2.08
CA SER A 3 -7.19 -64.64 1.33
C SER A 3 -7.51 -63.43 2.22
N ASN A 4 -7.23 -63.51 3.53
CA ASN A 4 -7.71 -62.52 4.50
C ASN A 4 -6.65 -61.52 4.97
N THR A 5 -5.36 -61.71 4.63
CA THR A 5 -4.26 -60.81 5.04
C THR A 5 -4.02 -59.66 4.04
N SER A 6 -4.29 -59.86 2.75
CA SER A 6 -4.09 -58.83 1.70
C SER A 6 -5.05 -57.64 1.82
N ARG A 7 -6.29 -57.87 2.27
CA ARG A 7 -7.28 -56.79 2.42
C ARG A 7 -7.01 -55.89 3.63
N LYS A 8 -6.35 -56.40 4.67
CA LYS A 8 -6.00 -55.61 5.87
C LYS A 8 -4.93 -54.57 5.54
N THR A 9 -3.91 -54.94 4.78
CA THR A 9 -2.82 -54.03 4.40
C THR A 9 -3.29 -52.90 3.47
N GLU A 10 -4.22 -53.19 2.55
CA GLU A 10 -4.83 -52.16 1.70
C GLU A 10 -5.67 -51.17 2.51
N PHE A 11 -6.46 -51.68 3.46
CA PHE A 11 -7.30 -50.83 4.31
C PHE A 11 -6.49 -49.97 5.28
N ASP A 12 -5.37 -50.49 5.79
CA ASP A 12 -4.44 -49.75 6.64
C ASP A 12 -3.65 -48.71 5.83
N SER A 13 -3.32 -48.99 4.56
CA SER A 13 -2.74 -48.02 3.63
C SER A 13 -3.72 -46.89 3.31
N LEU A 14 -4.99 -47.22 3.06
CA LEU A 14 -6.05 -46.23 2.82
C LEU A 14 -6.32 -45.37 4.05
N ARG A 15 -6.32 -45.96 5.25
CA ARG A 15 -6.46 -45.22 6.51
C ARG A 15 -5.29 -44.26 6.74
N LYS A 16 -4.06 -44.67 6.45
CA LYS A 16 -2.89 -43.78 6.52
C LYS A 16 -2.99 -42.62 5.51
N ALA A 17 -3.56 -42.87 4.33
CA ALA A 17 -3.79 -41.82 3.32
C ALA A 17 -4.94 -40.87 3.68
N LEU A 18 -5.96 -41.32 4.40
CA LEU A 18 -7.14 -40.51 4.73
C LEU A 18 -7.04 -39.79 6.08
N PHE A 19 -6.22 -40.30 7.01
CA PHE A 19 -6.10 -39.78 8.38
C PHE A 19 -4.68 -39.32 8.71
N HIS A 20 -3.87 -38.98 7.71
CA HIS A 20 -2.62 -38.26 7.99
C HIS A 20 -2.97 -36.87 8.57
N SER A 21 -2.45 -36.59 9.77
CA SER A 21 -2.33 -35.21 10.25
C SER A 21 -1.63 -34.37 9.15
N PRO A 22 -1.93 -33.07 8.96
CA PRO A 22 -1.32 -32.20 7.93
C PRO A 22 0.21 -32.02 8.03
N THR A 23 0.94 -32.94 8.66
CA THR A 23 2.34 -32.78 9.09
C THR A 23 3.26 -33.79 8.40
N ALA A 24 3.00 -34.10 7.13
CA ALA A 24 3.91 -34.85 6.27
C ALA A 24 4.15 -34.11 4.95
N LEU A 25 4.58 -32.85 5.07
CA LEU A 25 5.37 -32.18 4.05
C LEU A 25 6.84 -32.28 4.50
N GLU A 26 7.42 -33.47 4.43
CA GLU A 26 8.88 -33.61 4.37
C GLU A 26 9.32 -33.18 2.97
N GLY A 27 9.40 -31.86 2.84
CA GLY A 27 10.17 -31.14 1.86
C GLY A 27 10.64 -29.91 2.61
N ASN A 28 11.80 -30.02 3.24
CA ASN A 28 12.46 -28.95 3.99
C ASN A 28 12.86 -27.80 3.04
N GLN A 29 11.87 -27.04 2.57
CA GLN A 29 12.04 -25.66 2.19
C GLN A 29 11.48 -24.87 3.37
N GLN A 30 12.34 -24.60 4.35
CA GLN A 30 12.17 -23.36 5.07
C GLN A 30 12.24 -22.29 3.99
N ASP A 31 11.08 -21.78 3.58
CA ASP A 31 10.96 -20.54 2.83
C ASP A 31 11.46 -19.44 3.78
N GLU A 32 12.78 -19.38 3.97
CA GLU A 32 13.43 -18.26 4.62
C GLU A 32 13.00 -17.03 3.82
N PRO A 33 12.35 -16.06 4.47
CA PRO A 33 11.89 -14.88 3.77
C PRO A 33 13.08 -14.25 3.06
N ASP A 34 12.91 -13.94 1.78
CA ASP A 34 13.92 -13.21 0.99
C ASP A 34 14.03 -11.79 1.57
N TRP A 35 14.78 -11.66 2.67
CA TRP A 35 14.99 -10.43 3.40
C TRP A 35 15.46 -9.28 2.50
N PRO A 36 16.38 -9.52 1.53
CA PRO A 36 16.70 -8.51 0.51
C PRO A 36 15.48 -8.01 -0.26
N LEU A 37 14.60 -8.91 -0.73
CA LEU A 37 13.40 -8.54 -1.46
C LEU A 37 12.41 -7.76 -0.59
N LEU A 38 12.16 -8.24 0.64
CA LEU A 38 11.29 -7.56 1.59
C LEU A 38 11.81 -6.17 1.96
N THR A 39 13.12 -6.05 2.17
CA THR A 39 13.76 -4.75 2.45
C THR A 39 13.61 -3.81 1.28
N ARG A 40 13.79 -4.30 0.05
CA ARG A 40 13.62 -3.49 -1.15
C ARG A 40 12.18 -2.99 -1.30
N LEU A 41 11.19 -3.88 -1.14
CA LEU A 41 9.77 -3.52 -1.22
C LEU A 41 9.39 -2.50 -0.14
N GLN A 42 9.91 -2.67 1.08
CA GLN A 42 9.70 -1.73 2.16
C GLN A 42 10.26 -0.35 1.83
N VAL A 43 11.50 -0.28 1.32
CA VAL A 43 12.12 0.99 0.90
C VAL A 43 11.32 1.64 -0.23
N GLU A 44 10.93 0.88 -1.26
CA GLU A 44 10.11 1.41 -2.35
C GLU A 44 8.80 2.00 -1.80
N HIS A 45 8.10 1.27 -0.94
CA HIS A 45 6.88 1.76 -0.30
C HIS A 45 7.09 3.02 0.54
N ASP A 46 8.11 3.03 1.39
CA ASP A 46 8.40 4.16 2.28
C ASP A 46 8.78 5.42 1.47
N THR A 47 9.52 5.25 0.36
CA THR A 47 9.84 6.36 -0.53
C THR A 47 8.60 6.92 -1.23
N GLU A 48 7.69 6.07 -1.69
CA GLU A 48 6.42 6.51 -2.29
C GLU A 48 5.54 7.28 -1.30
N VAL A 49 5.42 6.76 -0.07
CA VAL A 49 4.65 7.42 1.00
C VAL A 49 5.28 8.77 1.34
N CYS A 50 6.60 8.82 1.49
CA CYS A 50 7.33 10.05 1.74
C CYS A 50 7.10 11.08 0.61
N MET A 51 7.19 10.65 -0.65
CA MET A 51 6.95 11.51 -1.80
C MET A 51 5.54 12.08 -1.81
N LYS A 52 4.52 11.25 -1.55
CA LYS A 52 3.12 11.70 -1.47
C LYS A 52 2.92 12.71 -0.34
N ASN A 53 3.56 12.50 0.81
CA ASN A 53 3.49 13.43 1.94
C ASN A 53 4.13 14.78 1.59
N VAL A 54 5.34 14.77 1.01
CA VAL A 54 6.02 15.99 0.58
C VAL A 54 5.18 16.77 -0.44
N GLN A 55 4.59 16.08 -1.42
CA GLN A 55 3.71 16.74 -2.41
C GLN A 55 2.50 17.41 -1.74
N LYS A 56 1.89 16.74 -0.76
CA LYS A 56 0.77 17.28 0.00
C LYS A 56 1.17 18.51 0.81
N GLU A 57 2.31 18.46 1.49
CA GLU A 57 2.83 19.59 2.28
C GLU A 57 3.17 20.78 1.40
N MET A 58 3.85 20.57 0.27
CA MET A 58 4.14 21.63 -0.70
C MET A 58 2.86 22.27 -1.26
N HIS A 59 1.83 21.46 -1.53
CA HIS A 59 0.55 21.96 -1.99
C HIS A 59 -0.12 22.83 -0.91
N GLN A 60 -0.13 22.36 0.34
CA GLN A 60 -0.68 23.10 1.46
C GLN A 60 0.03 24.45 1.67
N GLN A 61 1.36 24.45 1.65
CA GLN A 61 2.16 25.67 1.75
C GLN A 61 1.81 26.66 0.62
N ARG A 62 1.66 26.17 -0.62
CA ARG A 62 1.27 27.01 -1.75
C ARG A 62 -0.12 27.62 -1.56
N LEU A 63 -1.08 26.88 -1.01
CA LEU A 63 -2.42 27.39 -0.71
C LEU A 63 -2.37 28.48 0.38
N GLU A 64 -1.56 28.30 1.42
CA GLU A 64 -1.37 29.31 2.45
C GLU A 64 -0.75 30.60 1.91
N ASP A 65 0.24 30.47 1.03
CA ASP A 65 0.85 31.63 0.39
C ASP A 65 -0.10 32.35 -0.58
N LEU A 66 -0.94 31.61 -1.31
CA LEU A 66 -2.02 32.19 -2.12
C LEU A 66 -3.03 32.93 -1.25
N LYS A 67 -3.42 32.37 -0.10
CA LYS A 67 -4.31 33.05 0.84
C LYS A 67 -3.71 34.36 1.35
N LYS A 68 -2.43 34.37 1.75
CA LYS A 68 -1.73 35.60 2.15
C LYS A 68 -1.72 36.64 1.03
N LYS A 69 -1.54 36.23 -0.24
CA LYS A 69 -1.59 37.13 -1.40
C LYS A 69 -2.99 37.71 -1.60
N VAL A 70 -4.05 36.93 -1.44
CA VAL A 70 -5.43 37.43 -1.50
C VAL A 70 -5.69 38.45 -0.40
N ASP A 71 -5.27 38.16 0.83
CA ASP A 71 -5.40 39.09 1.96
C ASP A 71 -4.62 40.39 1.72
N TYR A 72 -3.43 40.29 1.12
CA TYR A 72 -2.64 41.44 0.73
C TYR A 72 -3.36 42.28 -0.34
N LEU A 73 -3.88 41.64 -1.39
CA LEU A 73 -4.63 42.33 -2.45
C LEU A 73 -5.83 43.09 -1.87
N ALA A 74 -6.62 42.45 -1.00
CA ALA A 74 -7.75 43.09 -0.32
C ALA A 74 -7.34 44.30 0.53
N LYS A 75 -6.20 44.22 1.23
CA LYS A 75 -5.67 45.35 2.01
C LYS A 75 -5.12 46.48 1.14
N THR A 76 -4.66 46.17 -0.06
CA THR A 76 -4.11 47.15 -1.02
C THR A 76 -5.10 47.59 -2.09
N ASP A 77 -6.35 47.14 -2.02
CA ASP A 77 -7.36 47.38 -3.06
C ASP A 77 -7.62 48.87 -3.29
N TRP A 78 -7.63 49.65 -2.21
CA TRP A 78 -7.76 51.12 -2.23
C TRP A 78 -6.69 51.84 -3.06
N LYS A 79 -5.54 51.20 -3.31
CA LYS A 79 -4.42 51.82 -4.03
C LYS A 79 -4.66 51.86 -5.54
N TYR A 80 -5.54 51.02 -6.07
CA TYR A 80 -5.71 50.84 -7.50
C TYR A 80 -7.15 51.14 -7.93
N THR A 81 -7.33 51.41 -9.22
CA THR A 81 -8.67 51.54 -9.79
C THR A 81 -9.37 50.18 -9.79
N PRO A 82 -10.66 50.11 -9.39
CA PRO A 82 -11.42 48.86 -9.37
C PRO A 82 -11.40 48.16 -10.73
N ALA A 83 -11.29 46.84 -10.71
CA ALA A 83 -11.17 46.03 -11.91
C ALA A 83 -12.36 46.21 -12.88
N GLN A 84 -13.56 46.46 -12.35
CA GLN A 84 -14.78 46.67 -13.14
C GLN A 84 -14.62 47.90 -14.05
N LYS A 85 -14.10 49.00 -13.49
CA LYS A 85 -13.85 50.25 -14.22
C LYS A 85 -12.77 50.08 -15.28
N LEU A 86 -11.77 49.23 -15.03
CA LEU A 86 -10.72 48.93 -16.02
C LEU A 86 -11.25 48.12 -17.21
N ILE A 87 -12.28 47.31 -16.99
CA ILE A 87 -12.89 46.45 -18.02
C ILE A 87 -14.03 47.20 -18.76
N GLY A 88 -14.32 48.46 -18.37
CA GLY A 88 -15.39 49.26 -18.97
C GLY A 88 -16.79 48.80 -18.55
N LEU A 89 -16.87 48.03 -17.47
CA LEU A 89 -18.11 47.66 -16.82
C LEU A 89 -18.35 48.68 -15.69
N GLU A 90 -19.21 49.67 -15.95
CA GLU A 90 -19.89 50.42 -14.90
C GLU A 90 -21.13 49.64 -14.42
#